data_AF-A0A7S2GFE6-F1
#
_entry.id   AF-A0A7S2GFE6-F1
#
_cell.length_a   1.000
_cell.length_b   1.000
_cell.length_c   1.000
_cell.angle_alpha   90.00
_cell.angle_beta   90.00
_cell.angle_gamma   90.00
#
_symmetry.space_group_name_H-M   'P 1'
#
loop_
_entity.id
_entity.type
_entity.pdbx_description
1 polymer ?
#
loop_
_entity_poly.entity_id
_entity_poly.type
_entity_poly.pdbx_seq_one_letter_code
_entity_poly.pdbx_strand_id
1 'polypeptide(L)'
;GGFPPQANYLFLGDYVDRGRKSLETVCLLFAYKLKYPENFFLLRGNHESPSICRIYGFYDECKQRYSVKLWKTFCDVFNCLPACAIIDDKVICMHGGLSVEMMRPDADTRQMVSSIARPADIPDSGFLCDLLWSDPADVAGFGTNDRGVSVSF
;
A
#
# COMPACT_ATOMS: atom_id res chain seq x y z
N GLY A 1 -6.62 -13.96 15.31
CA GLY A 1 -5.14 -13.95 15.18
C GLY A 1 -4.52 -14.12 16.55
N GLY A 2 -3.33 -14.72 16.62
CA GLY A 2 -2.52 -14.83 17.84
C GLY A 2 -1.58 -13.64 18.03
N PHE A 3 -0.79 -13.60 19.10
CA PHE A 3 0.18 -12.53 19.30
C PHE A 3 1.49 -12.82 18.52
N PRO A 4 2.20 -11.82 17.96
CA PRO A 4 3.55 -12.03 17.44
C PRO A 4 4.57 -12.32 18.57
N PRO A 5 5.51 -13.27 18.41
CA PRO A 5 5.87 -13.94 17.17
C PRO A 5 5.14 -15.28 16.94
N GLN A 6 4.17 -15.66 17.77
CA GLN A 6 3.42 -16.91 17.62
C GLN A 6 2.49 -16.91 16.40
N ALA A 7 2.24 -15.74 15.83
CA ALA A 7 1.49 -15.57 14.59
C ALA A 7 2.20 -14.56 13.67
N ASN A 8 2.11 -14.82 12.36
CA ASN A 8 2.54 -13.89 11.32
C ASN A 8 1.37 -13.01 10.88
N TYR A 9 1.67 -11.75 10.59
CA TYR A 9 0.74 -10.74 10.14
C TYR A 9 1.23 -10.12 8.84
N LEU A 10 0.35 -10.06 7.85
CA LEU A 10 0.51 -9.25 6.65
C LEU A 10 -0.65 -8.27 6.57
N PHE A 11 -0.35 -6.98 6.69
CA PHE A 11 -1.33 -5.93 6.45
C PHE A 11 -1.21 -5.41 5.02
N LEU A 12 -2.34 -5.09 4.40
CA LEU A 12 -2.44 -4.75 2.98
C LEU A 12 -2.53 -3.24 2.71
N GLY A 13 -2.13 -2.37 3.63
CA GLY A 13 -2.21 -0.91 3.48
C GLY A 13 -3.42 -0.25 4.13
N ASP A 14 -3.61 1.04 3.87
CA ASP A 14 -4.67 1.91 4.37
C ASP A 14 -4.70 2.02 5.91
N TYR A 15 -3.57 2.43 6.46
CA TYR A 15 -3.34 2.65 7.89
C TYR A 15 -3.80 4.03 8.36
N VAL A 16 -3.85 4.99 7.44
CA VAL A 16 -4.10 6.40 7.71
C VAL A 16 -5.30 6.93 6.95
N ASP A 17 -5.71 8.15 7.28
CA ASP A 17 -6.90 8.86 6.76
C ASP A 17 -8.25 8.28 7.22
N ARG A 18 -9.31 9.08 7.02
CA ARG A 18 -10.74 8.81 7.33
C ARG A 18 -11.07 8.60 8.82
N GLY A 19 -10.14 8.06 9.61
CA GLY A 19 -10.21 7.90 11.05
C GLY A 19 -9.58 9.06 11.82
N ARG A 20 -9.82 9.10 13.14
CA ARG A 20 -9.28 10.14 14.05
C ARG A 20 -8.00 9.74 14.79
N LYS A 21 -7.48 8.55 14.48
CA LYS A 21 -6.41 7.87 15.23
C LYS A 21 -5.33 7.31 14.30
N SER A 22 -5.13 7.96 13.15
CA SER A 22 -4.18 7.49 12.15
C SER A 22 -2.75 7.49 12.69
N LEU A 23 -2.37 8.52 13.46
CA LEU A 23 -1.07 8.60 14.11
C LEU A 23 -0.84 7.45 15.08
N GLU A 24 -1.81 7.18 15.95
CA GLU A 24 -1.70 6.06 16.90
C GLU A 24 -1.62 4.71 16.17
N THR A 25 -2.47 4.50 15.15
CA THR A 25 -2.48 3.27 14.35
C THR A 25 -1.13 3.04 13.68
N VAL A 26 -0.63 4.01 12.91
CA VAL A 26 0.60 3.83 12.14
C VAL A 26 1.82 3.70 13.05
N CYS A 27 1.88 4.46 14.16
CA CYS A 27 2.96 4.33 15.14
C CYS A 27 2.98 2.94 15.77
N LEU A 28 1.81 2.39 16.12
CA LEU A 28 1.70 1.06 16.69
C LEU A 28 2.17 -0.01 15.69
N LEU A 29 1.73 0.07 14.44
CA LEU A 29 2.13 -0.87 13.39
C LEU A 29 3.64 -0.82 13.12
N PHE A 30 4.23 0.37 13.08
CA PHE A 30 5.68 0.52 12.95
C PHE A 30 6.44 -0.01 14.16
N ALA A 31 5.94 0.21 15.38
CA ALA A 31 6.54 -0.38 16.58
C ALA A 31 6.52 -1.92 16.53
N TYR A 32 5.41 -2.53 16.07
CA TYR A 32 5.35 -3.98 15.85
C TYR A 32 6.29 -4.44 14.74
N LYS A 33 6.40 -3.69 13.62
CA LYS A 33 7.36 -4.01 12.55
C LYS A 33 8.80 -4.00 13.05
N LEU A 34 9.17 -3.01 13.85
CA LEU A 34 10.51 -2.91 14.44
C LEU A 34 10.78 -4.03 15.44
N LYS A 35 9.78 -4.39 16.26
CA LYS A 35 9.91 -5.43 17.28
C LYS A 35 9.91 -6.85 16.69
N TYR A 36 9.16 -7.08 15.62
CA TYR A 36 8.96 -8.39 14.99
C TYR A 36 9.16 -8.34 13.46
N PRO A 37 10.38 -8.02 13.00
CA PRO A 37 10.65 -7.79 11.58
C PRO A 37 10.35 -9.01 10.68
N GLU A 38 10.48 -10.22 11.22
CA GLU A 38 10.28 -11.50 10.52
C GLU A 38 8.83 -12.05 10.62
N ASN A 39 7.95 -11.40 11.38
CA ASN A 39 6.58 -11.87 11.60
C ASN A 39 5.51 -10.82 11.29
N PHE A 40 5.89 -9.55 11.23
CA PHE A 40 4.97 -8.44 11.03
C PHE A 40 5.33 -7.72 9.74
N PHE A 41 4.45 -7.77 8.74
CA PHE A 41 4.67 -7.26 7.40
C PHE A 41 3.61 -6.22 7.06
N LEU A 42 4.04 -5.11 6.48
CA LEU A 42 3.19 -3.97 6.12
C LEU A 42 3.38 -3.71 4.64
N LEU A 43 2.31 -3.83 3.86
CA LEU A 43 2.28 -3.35 2.48
C LEU A 43 1.82 -1.90 2.42
N ARG A 44 2.06 -1.26 1.30
CA ARG A 44 1.58 0.09 1.00
C ARG A 44 0.15 0.02 0.48
N GLY A 45 -0.74 0.88 0.97
CA GLY A 45 -2.04 1.17 0.37
C GLY A 45 -2.01 2.48 -0.42
N ASN A 46 -3.13 2.83 -1.06
CA ASN A 46 -3.22 4.09 -1.80
C ASN A 46 -3.29 5.32 -0.88
N HIS A 47 -3.81 5.16 0.35
CA HIS A 47 -3.82 6.21 1.35
C HIS A 47 -2.43 6.54 1.93
N GLU A 48 -1.46 5.63 1.81
CA GLU A 48 -0.04 5.88 2.14
C GLU A 48 0.68 6.63 1.00
N SER A 49 0.08 7.72 0.53
CA SER A 49 0.62 8.56 -0.55
C SER A 49 0.48 10.05 -0.22
N PRO A 50 1.46 10.90 -0.58
CA PRO A 50 1.43 12.32 -0.24
C PRO A 50 0.18 13.06 -0.74
N SER A 51 -0.33 12.70 -1.91
CA SER A 51 -1.51 13.32 -2.52
C SER A 51 -2.80 12.98 -1.75
N ILE A 52 -3.00 11.71 -1.40
CA ILE A 52 -4.21 11.24 -0.72
C ILE A 52 -4.22 11.66 0.73
N CYS A 53 -3.15 11.39 1.48
CA CYS A 53 -3.08 11.72 2.91
C CYS A 53 -3.15 13.23 3.21
N ARG A 54 -2.90 14.07 2.20
CA ARG A 54 -3.09 15.51 2.28
C ARG A 54 -4.55 15.94 2.27
N ILE A 55 -5.41 15.19 1.59
CA ILE A 55 -6.82 15.54 1.35
C ILE A 55 -7.74 14.83 2.37
N TYR A 56 -7.37 13.62 2.81
CA TYR A 56 -8.28 12.74 3.56
C TYR A 56 -8.01 12.64 5.07
N GLY A 57 -7.14 13.50 5.60
CA GLY A 57 -7.12 13.87 7.02
C GLY A 57 -5.80 13.65 7.75
N PHE A 58 -4.93 12.76 7.30
CA PHE A 58 -3.69 12.47 8.03
C PHE A 58 -2.72 13.65 8.08
N TYR A 59 -2.65 14.44 7.01
CA TYR A 59 -1.89 15.70 7.01
C TYR A 59 -2.38 16.66 8.09
N ASP A 60 -3.69 16.87 8.17
CA ASP A 60 -4.29 17.76 9.17
C ASP A 60 -4.10 17.21 10.58
N GLU A 61 -4.23 15.90 10.78
CA GLU A 61 -3.97 15.25 12.06
C GLU A 61 -2.52 15.50 12.53
N CYS A 62 -1.53 15.27 11.65
CA CYS A 62 -0.12 15.54 11.94
C CYS A 62 0.14 17.02 12.21
N LYS A 63 -0.43 17.91 11.38
CA LYS A 63 -0.24 19.36 11.48
C LYS A 63 -0.82 19.93 12.76
N GLN A 64 -2.03 19.51 13.15
CA GLN A 64 -2.72 20.02 14.33
C GLN A 64 -2.11 19.52 15.63
N ARG A 65 -1.68 18.25 15.68
CA ARG A 65 -1.17 17.63 16.91
C ARG A 65 0.35 17.75 17.07
N TYR A 66 1.08 17.90 15.96
CA TYR A 66 2.54 17.90 15.94
C TYR A 66 3.10 18.92 14.93
N SER A 67 3.54 18.48 13.75
CA SER A 67 4.15 19.37 12.76
C SER A 67 3.99 18.83 11.33
N VAL A 68 4.05 19.74 10.36
CA VAL A 68 4.14 19.39 8.94
C VAL A 68 5.41 18.60 8.62
N LYS A 69 6.50 18.82 9.36
CA LYS A 69 7.74 18.05 9.21
C LYS A 69 7.51 16.57 9.54
N LEU A 70 6.75 16.27 10.59
CA LEU A 70 6.41 14.89 10.97
C LEU A 70 5.61 14.19 9.86
N TRP A 71 4.63 14.88 9.27
CA TRP A 71 3.88 14.35 8.13
C TRP A 71 4.80 13.98 6.96
N LYS A 72 5.75 14.86 6.59
CA LYS A 72 6.73 14.57 5.54
C LYS A 72 7.55 13.32 5.86
N THR A 73 7.99 13.18 7.11
CA THR A 73 8.72 11.98 7.54
C THR A 73 7.87 10.70 7.40
N PHE A 74 6.56 10.74 7.68
CA PHE A 74 5.69 9.61 7.40
C PHE A 74 5.59 9.31 5.90
N CYS A 75 5.44 10.33 5.05
CA CYS A 75 5.45 10.16 3.61
C CYS A 75 6.75 9.50 3.10
N ASP A 76 7.91 9.92 3.62
CA ASP A 76 9.20 9.32 3.26
C ASP A 76 9.25 7.83 3.63
N VAL A 77 8.69 7.45 4.79
CA VAL A 77 8.58 6.04 5.21
C VAL A 77 7.59 5.28 4.33
N PHE A 78 6.44 5.87 4.00
CA PHE A 78 5.44 5.27 3.12
C PHE A 78 6.01 4.98 1.72
N ASN A 79 6.85 5.86 1.20
CA ASN A 79 7.56 5.63 -0.07
C ASN A 79 8.47 4.40 -0.03
N CYS A 80 8.89 3.94 1.15
CA CYS A 80 9.72 2.74 1.33
C CYS A 80 8.90 1.45 1.49
N LEU A 81 7.58 1.52 1.68
CA LEU A 81 6.75 0.34 1.90
C LEU A 81 6.66 -0.53 0.64
N PRO A 82 6.71 -1.87 0.77
CA PRO A 82 6.50 -2.78 -0.35
C PRO A 82 5.05 -2.68 -0.87
N ALA A 83 4.86 -2.70 -2.19
CA ALA A 83 3.53 -2.68 -2.79
C ALA A 83 2.84 -4.06 -2.79
N CYS A 84 3.62 -5.13 -2.68
CA CYS A 84 3.13 -6.50 -2.85
C CYS A 84 3.94 -7.49 -2.00
N ALA A 85 3.31 -8.61 -1.64
CA ALA A 85 3.95 -9.78 -1.05
C ALA A 85 3.51 -11.06 -1.77
N ILE A 86 4.36 -12.09 -1.74
CA ILE A 86 4.03 -13.44 -2.22
C ILE A 86 4.16 -14.39 -1.04
N ILE A 87 3.08 -15.10 -0.72
CA ILE A 87 3.02 -16.08 0.36
C ILE A 87 3.15 -17.49 -0.23
N ASP A 88 4.11 -18.25 0.32
CA ASP A 88 4.36 -19.66 -0.02
C ASP A 88 4.49 -19.89 -1.54
N ASP A 89 5.09 -18.94 -2.25
CA ASP A 89 5.25 -18.95 -3.71
C ASP A 89 3.93 -19.07 -4.52
N LYS A 90 2.77 -18.89 -3.87
CA LYS A 90 1.45 -19.22 -4.44
C LYS A 90 0.49 -18.04 -4.45
N VAL A 91 0.44 -17.28 -3.37
CA VAL A 91 -0.59 -16.23 -3.18
C VAL A 91 0.08 -14.87 -3.28
N ILE A 92 -0.31 -14.09 -4.28
CA ILE A 92 0.09 -12.69 -4.40
C ILE A 92 -0.88 -11.81 -3.59
N CYS A 93 -0.33 -10.89 -2.81
CA CYS A 93 -1.08 -9.97 -1.95
C CYS A 93 -0.70 -8.54 -2.30
N MET A 94 -1.70 -7.70 -2.50
CA MET A 94 -1.56 -6.26 -2.77
C MET A 94 -2.78 -5.52 -2.21
N HIS A 95 -2.75 -4.19 -2.25
CA HIS A 95 -3.83 -3.37 -1.72
C HIS A 95 -5.05 -3.32 -2.64
N GLY A 96 -4.84 -2.93 -3.90
CA GLY A 96 -5.88 -2.87 -4.93
C GLY A 96 -6.04 -4.23 -5.58
N GLY A 97 -5.36 -4.44 -6.70
CA GLY A 97 -5.46 -5.68 -7.45
C GLY A 97 -4.61 -5.74 -8.71
N LEU A 98 -5.16 -6.40 -9.74
CA LEU A 98 -4.41 -6.78 -10.93
C LEU A 98 -4.10 -5.58 -11.83
N SER A 99 -2.97 -5.68 -12.53
CA SER A 99 -2.58 -4.74 -13.58
C SER A 99 -2.65 -5.41 -14.95
N VAL A 100 -2.99 -4.62 -15.97
CA VAL A 100 -2.91 -5.03 -17.38
C VAL A 100 -1.50 -5.50 -17.76
N GLU A 101 -0.46 -4.93 -17.13
CA GLU A 101 0.94 -5.30 -17.39
C GLU A 101 1.24 -6.74 -16.98
N MET A 102 0.50 -7.32 -16.03
CA MET A 102 0.66 -8.73 -15.62
C MET A 102 0.20 -9.72 -16.68
N MET A 103 -0.67 -9.29 -17.60
CA MET A 103 -1.26 -10.18 -18.62
C MET A 103 -0.46 -10.20 -19.93
N ARG A 104 0.67 -9.50 -19.98
CA ARG A 104 1.52 -9.54 -21.17
C ARG A 104 2.12 -10.94 -21.35
N PRO A 105 2.27 -11.44 -22.59
CA PRO A 105 2.78 -12.79 -22.84
C PRO A 105 4.19 -13.05 -22.25
N ASP A 106 4.99 -12.00 -22.10
CA ASP A 106 6.35 -12.00 -21.57
C ASP A 106 6.43 -11.55 -20.09
N ALA A 107 5.29 -11.36 -19.42
CA ALA A 107 5.26 -10.86 -18.05
C ALA A 107 5.78 -11.90 -17.06
N ASP A 108 6.86 -11.56 -16.37
CA ASP A 108 7.23 -12.19 -15.10
C ASP A 108 6.81 -11.24 -13.95
N THR A 109 5.62 -11.50 -13.39
CA THR A 109 5.08 -10.68 -12.30
C THR A 109 6.01 -10.62 -11.09
N ARG A 110 6.77 -11.68 -10.79
CA ARG A 110 7.72 -11.67 -9.66
C ARG A 110 8.85 -10.70 -9.94
N GLN A 111 9.41 -10.78 -11.15
CA GLN A 111 10.45 -9.86 -11.59
C GLN A 111 9.94 -8.41 -11.58
N MET A 112 8.74 -8.17 -12.11
CA MET A 112 8.11 -6.84 -12.13
C MET A 112 7.98 -6.27 -10.73
N VAL A 113 7.42 -7.03 -9.77
CA VAL A 113 7.30 -6.59 -8.36
C VAL A 113 8.67 -6.34 -7.73
N SER A 114 9.65 -7.21 -7.97
CA SER A 114 11.01 -7.04 -7.44
C SER A 114 11.75 -5.83 -8.02
N SER A 115 11.39 -5.41 -9.24
CA SER A 115 11.97 -4.28 -9.95
C SER A 115 11.41 -2.92 -9.55
N ILE A 116 10.34 -2.89 -8.75
CA ILE A 116 9.81 -1.64 -8.18
C ILE A 116 10.86 -1.07 -7.22
N ALA A 117 11.60 -0.08 -7.70
CA ALA A 117 12.57 0.65 -6.90
C ALA A 117 11.86 1.30 -5.71
N ARG A 118 12.51 1.28 -4.54
CA ARG A 118 12.03 2.00 -3.34
C ARG A 118 13.18 2.83 -2.78
N PRO A 119 12.94 4.09 -2.34
CA PRO A 119 11.64 4.75 -2.22
C PRO A 119 10.99 5.07 -3.58
N ALA A 120 9.66 4.98 -3.67
CA ALA A 120 8.91 5.30 -4.89
C ALA A 120 7.74 6.23 -4.59
N ASP A 121 7.50 7.19 -5.48
CA ASP A 121 6.22 7.89 -5.58
C ASP A 121 5.23 7.06 -6.40
N ILE A 122 3.95 7.18 -6.09
CA ILE A 122 2.90 6.48 -6.85
C ILE A 122 2.61 7.30 -8.12
N PRO A 123 2.80 6.73 -9.32
CA PRO A 123 2.46 7.41 -10.57
C PRO A 123 0.94 7.48 -10.79
N ASP A 124 0.49 8.37 -11.67
CA ASP A 124 -0.92 8.50 -12.04
C ASP A 124 -1.46 7.31 -12.85
N SER A 125 -0.57 6.46 -13.38
CA SER A 125 -0.92 5.24 -14.12
C SER A 125 0.20 4.20 -14.11
N GLY A 126 -0.10 2.98 -14.58
CA GLY A 126 0.86 1.88 -14.74
C GLY A 126 0.92 0.95 -13.53
N PHE A 127 1.87 0.01 -13.57
CA PHE A 127 1.90 -1.15 -12.68
C PHE A 127 1.77 -0.83 -11.18
N LEU A 128 2.57 0.10 -10.65
CA LEU A 128 2.49 0.47 -9.23
C LEU A 128 1.17 1.18 -8.88
N CYS A 129 0.61 1.97 -9.81
CA CYS A 129 -0.69 2.57 -9.62
C CYS A 129 -1.77 1.47 -9.51
N ASP A 130 -1.76 0.51 -10.43
CA ASP A 130 -2.74 -0.57 -10.49
C ASP A 130 -2.73 -1.48 -9.26
N LEU A 131 -1.54 -1.82 -8.75
CA LEU A 131 -1.40 -2.60 -7.51
C LEU A 131 -2.06 -1.93 -6.30
N LEU A 132 -2.25 -0.62 -6.33
CA LEU A 132 -2.78 0.18 -5.23
C LEU A 132 -4.19 0.71 -5.47
N TRP A 133 -4.67 0.74 -6.72
CA TRP A 133 -5.91 1.42 -7.07
C TRP A 133 -6.93 0.59 -7.85
N SER A 134 -6.54 -0.53 -8.45
CA SER A 134 -7.48 -1.35 -9.23
C SER A 134 -8.52 -2.03 -8.33
N ASP A 135 -9.70 -2.28 -8.89
CA ASP A 135 -10.82 -2.94 -8.18
C ASP A 135 -11.39 -4.09 -9.02
N PRO A 136 -11.89 -5.15 -8.38
CA PRO A 136 -12.63 -6.20 -9.08
C PRO A 136 -13.98 -5.68 -9.59
N ALA A 137 -14.38 -6.10 -10.78
CA ALA A 137 -15.69 -5.80 -11.37
C ALA A 137 -16.27 -6.99 -12.16
N ASP A 138 -17.57 -6.95 -12.43
CA ASP A 138 -18.23 -7.96 -13.27
C ASP A 138 -18.03 -7.62 -14.76
N VAL A 139 -16.78 -7.71 -15.21
CA VAL A 139 -16.34 -7.40 -16.58
C VAL A 139 -15.51 -8.54 -17.15
N ALA A 140 -15.54 -8.70 -18.48
CA ALA A 140 -14.65 -9.64 -19.15
C ALA A 140 -13.29 -8.96 -19.42
N GLY A 141 -12.27 -9.30 -18.63
CA GLY A 141 -10.94 -8.71 -18.76
C GLY A 141 -10.83 -7.39 -18.00
N PHE A 142 -10.22 -6.36 -18.59
CA PHE A 142 -10.01 -5.07 -17.91
C PHE A 142 -10.94 -3.98 -18.44
N GLY A 143 -11.37 -3.10 -17.55
CA GLY A 143 -12.26 -1.98 -17.87
C GLY A 143 -11.87 -0.68 -17.16
N THR A 144 -12.71 0.34 -17.35
CA THR A 144 -12.58 1.61 -16.62
C THR A 144 -12.91 1.39 -15.14
N ASN A 145 -12.11 1.97 -14.24
CA ASN A 145 -12.37 1.95 -12.82
C ASN A 145 -13.28 3.12 -12.39
N ASP A 146 -14.27 2.84 -11.53
CA ASP A 146 -15.15 3.84 -10.91
C ASP A 146 -14.39 4.87 -10.04
N ARG A 147 -13.18 4.53 -9.58
CA ARG A 147 -12.29 5.48 -8.89
C ARG A 147 -11.79 6.61 -9.79
N GLY A 148 -11.96 6.49 -11.12
CA GLY A 148 -11.45 7.44 -12.10
C GLY A 148 -9.93 7.37 -12.31
N VAL A 149 -9.28 6.36 -11.73
CA VAL A 149 -7.84 6.06 -11.84
C VAL A 149 -7.66 4.54 -11.88
N SER A 150 -6.60 4.07 -12.55
CA SER A 150 -6.36 2.64 -12.76
C SER A 150 -7.50 1.94 -13.53
N VAL A 151 -7.61 0.63 -13.38
CA VAL A 151 -8.47 -0.29 -14.14
C VAL A 151 -9.37 -1.08 -13.21
N SER A 152 -10.49 -1.56 -13.74
CA SER A 152 -11.26 -2.66 -13.16
C SER A 152 -10.85 -3.99 -13.80
N PHE A 153 -10.99 -5.10 -13.08
CA PHE A 153 -10.60 -6.45 -13.55
C PHE A 153 -11.55 -7.57 -13.11
#